data_AF-A0A455U8I0-F1
#
_entry.id   AF-A0A455U8I0-F1
#
_cell.length_a   1.000
_cell.length_b   1.000
_cell.length_c   1.000
_cell.angle_alpha   90.00
_cell.angle_beta   90.00
_cell.angle_gamma   90.00
#
_symmetry.space_group_name_H-M   'P 1'
#
loop_
_entity.id
_entity.type
_entity.pdbx_description
1 polymer ?
#
loop_
_entity_poly.entity_id
_entity_poly.type
_entity_poly.pdbx_seq_one_letter_code
_entity_poly.pdbx_strand_id
1 'polypeptide(L)'
;MAGVPYHSAEGYLARLVAGGESVAICEQIGDPATSKGPVDRQVVRIVTPGTLHDEALLDARRDNVLVSVSPGKDSWGLAWLELSSGRFNVLEVESEAEMLAELTRLSPPSYWYPKAWRYPTPGRKSAACAARASGCLTWRALPAASAISLKYRTYAALAARISPRR
;
A
#
# COMPACT_ATOMS: atom_id res chain seq x y z
N MET A 1 -3.44 9.14 -23.04
CA MET A 1 -3.68 7.81 -22.44
C MET A 1 -2.36 7.07 -22.45
N ALA A 2 -2.01 6.35 -21.38
CA ALA A 2 -0.78 5.56 -21.30
C ALA A 2 -1.15 4.09 -21.01
N GLY A 3 -0.32 3.16 -21.46
CA GLY A 3 -0.52 1.73 -21.26
C GLY A 3 0.79 0.97 -21.43
N VAL A 4 0.83 -0.22 -20.84
CA VAL A 4 1.98 -1.15 -20.91
C VAL A 4 1.47 -2.51 -21.39
N PRO A 5 2.25 -3.24 -22.22
CA PRO A 5 1.92 -4.62 -22.59
C PRO A 5 1.92 -5.53 -21.36
N TYR A 6 0.96 -6.48 -21.28
CA TYR A 6 0.80 -7.32 -20.09
C TYR A 6 2.06 -8.11 -19.73
N HIS A 7 2.73 -8.69 -20.74
CA HIS A 7 3.96 -9.46 -20.57
C HIS A 7 5.15 -8.64 -20.05
N SER A 8 5.09 -7.30 -20.14
CA SER A 8 6.13 -6.41 -19.63
C SER A 8 5.74 -5.72 -18.33
N ALA A 9 4.52 -5.96 -17.82
CA ALA A 9 3.96 -5.22 -16.70
C ALA A 9 4.77 -5.37 -15.41
N GLU A 10 5.33 -6.55 -15.13
CA GLU A 10 6.13 -6.80 -13.91
C GLU A 10 7.30 -5.83 -13.75
N GLY A 11 8.07 -5.58 -14.82
CA GLY A 11 9.20 -4.65 -14.76
C GLY A 11 8.78 -3.22 -14.43
N TYR A 12 7.60 -2.79 -14.90
CA TYR A 12 7.05 -1.48 -14.55
C TYR A 12 6.50 -1.46 -13.12
N LEU A 13 5.87 -2.54 -12.66
CA LEU A 13 5.41 -2.68 -11.28
C LEU A 13 6.59 -2.55 -10.31
N ALA A 14 7.70 -3.24 -10.57
CA ALA A 14 8.92 -3.13 -9.76
C ALA A 14 9.39 -1.67 -9.64
N ARG A 15 9.41 -0.92 -10.75
CA ARG A 15 9.81 0.49 -10.77
C ARG A 15 8.85 1.40 -10.00
N LEU A 16 7.54 1.18 -10.13
CA LEU A 16 6.53 1.97 -9.41
C LEU A 16 6.60 1.72 -7.90
N VAL A 17 6.70 0.46 -7.51
CA VAL A 17 6.80 0.04 -6.11
C VAL A 17 8.10 0.53 -5.47
N ALA A 18 9.23 0.45 -6.18
CA ALA A 18 10.49 1.03 -5.73
C ALA A 18 10.41 2.56 -5.58
N GLY A 19 9.53 3.22 -6.34
CA GLY A 19 9.19 4.63 -6.19
C GLY A 19 8.23 4.94 -5.02
N GLY A 20 7.77 3.93 -4.28
CA GLY A 20 6.82 4.08 -3.18
C GLY A 20 5.35 4.11 -3.60
N GLU A 21 5.03 3.81 -4.86
CA GLU A 21 3.67 3.86 -5.37
C GLU A 21 2.92 2.54 -5.15
N SER A 22 1.63 2.65 -4.84
CA SER A 22 0.72 1.50 -4.72
C SER A 22 -0.08 1.31 -6.01
N VAL A 23 -0.13 0.08 -6.52
CA VAL A 23 -0.77 -0.26 -7.80
C VAL A 23 -1.88 -1.28 -7.59
N ALA A 24 -3.08 -1.00 -8.10
CA ALA A 24 -4.17 -1.97 -8.19
C ALA A 24 -4.17 -2.60 -9.59
N ILE A 25 -4.16 -3.92 -9.65
CA ILE A 25 -4.18 -4.71 -10.89
C ILE A 25 -5.61 -5.16 -11.13
N CYS A 26 -6.18 -4.73 -12.26
CA CYS A 26 -7.53 -5.11 -12.69
C CYS A 26 -7.44 -6.04 -13.89
N GLU A 27 -8.06 -7.21 -13.78
CA GLU A 27 -8.12 -8.20 -14.87
C GLU A 27 -9.54 -8.33 -15.43
N GLN A 28 -9.62 -8.85 -16.65
CA GLN A 28 -10.90 -9.21 -17.26
C GLN A 28 -11.36 -10.55 -16.71
N ILE A 29 -12.61 -10.61 -16.24
CA ILE A 29 -13.19 -11.81 -15.66
C ILE A 29 -14.23 -12.37 -16.63
N GLY A 30 -14.06 -13.66 -16.98
CA GLY A 30 -14.93 -14.36 -17.91
C GLY A 30 -14.44 -14.33 -19.36
N ASP A 31 -15.22 -14.95 -20.25
CA ASP A 31 -14.87 -15.10 -21.67
C ASP A 31 -15.39 -13.90 -22.50
N PRO A 32 -14.49 -13.16 -23.18
CA PRO A 32 -14.87 -12.09 -24.11
C PRO A 32 -15.81 -12.55 -25.22
N ALA A 33 -15.71 -13.81 -25.68
CA ALA A 33 -16.51 -14.32 -26.79
C ALA A 33 -17.98 -14.54 -26.42
N THR A 34 -18.27 -14.79 -25.14
CA THR A 34 -19.65 -15.02 -24.67
C THR A 34 -20.33 -13.74 -24.17
N SER A 35 -19.56 -12.66 -24.01
CA SER A 35 -20.03 -11.39 -23.46
C SER A 35 -20.60 -10.49 -24.56
N LYS A 36 -21.88 -10.13 -24.47
CA LYS A 36 -22.56 -9.22 -25.43
C LYS A 36 -22.17 -7.74 -25.27
N GLY A 37 -21.27 -7.41 -24.35
CA GLY A 37 -20.86 -6.05 -23.99
C GLY A 37 -19.47 -6.01 -23.36
N PRO A 38 -19.07 -4.90 -22.71
CA PRO A 38 -17.79 -4.81 -22.01
C PRO A 38 -17.64 -5.96 -21.01
N VAL A 39 -16.53 -6.69 -21.12
CA VAL A 39 -16.19 -7.78 -20.20
C VAL A 39 -16.06 -7.22 -18.77
N ASP A 40 -16.50 -8.02 -17.80
CA ASP A 40 -16.39 -7.67 -16.38
C ASP A 40 -14.91 -7.47 -15.99
N ARG A 41 -14.66 -6.52 -15.09
CA ARG A 41 -13.30 -6.17 -14.65
C ARG A 41 -13.24 -6.06 -13.15
N GLN A 42 -12.33 -6.83 -12.55
CA GLN A 42 -12.18 -6.88 -11.10
C GLN A 42 -10.73 -6.63 -10.71
N VAL A 43 -10.55 -5.96 -9.57
CA VAL A 43 -9.23 -5.82 -8.94
C VAL A 43 -8.85 -7.17 -8.36
N VAL A 44 -7.87 -7.84 -8.96
CA VAL A 44 -7.40 -9.16 -8.51
C VAL A 44 -6.29 -9.04 -7.48
N ARG A 45 -5.54 -7.92 -7.50
CA ARG A 45 -4.37 -7.74 -6.64
C ARG A 45 -4.08 -6.27 -6.39
N ILE A 46 -3.66 -5.95 -5.18
CA ILE A 46 -3.12 -4.64 -4.80
C ILE A 46 -1.67 -4.84 -4.39
N VAL A 47 -0.76 -4.18 -5.11
CA VAL A 47 0.68 -4.20 -4.86
C VAL A 47 1.03 -2.90 -4.14
N THR A 48 1.56 -3.01 -2.92
CA THR A 48 2.06 -1.87 -2.16
C THR A 48 3.49 -2.15 -1.70
N PRO A 49 4.33 -1.12 -1.44
CA PRO A 49 5.72 -1.34 -1.05
C PRO A 49 5.89 -2.29 0.14
N GLY A 50 5.01 -2.20 1.15
CA GLY A 50 5.03 -3.07 2.33
C GLY A 50 4.32 -4.42 2.19
N THR A 51 3.71 -4.72 1.04
CA THR A 51 2.92 -5.97 0.85
C THR A 51 3.43 -6.86 -0.28
N LEU A 52 4.71 -6.78 -0.60
CA LEU A 52 5.31 -7.61 -1.63
C LEU A 52 5.61 -9.00 -1.07
N HIS A 53 5.34 -10.01 -1.89
CA HIS A 53 5.64 -11.41 -1.61
C HIS A 53 6.38 -12.07 -2.78
N ASP A 54 6.29 -11.52 -3.99
CA ASP A 54 7.04 -12.04 -5.15
C ASP A 54 8.51 -11.68 -5.04
N GLU A 55 9.37 -12.68 -5.23
CA GLU A 55 10.82 -12.54 -5.17
C GLU A 55 11.35 -11.51 -6.17
N ALA A 56 10.75 -11.41 -7.36
CA ALA A 56 11.13 -10.44 -8.38
C ALA A 56 10.94 -8.97 -7.95
N LEU A 57 10.11 -8.71 -6.94
CA LEU A 57 9.82 -7.38 -6.42
C LEU A 57 10.53 -7.10 -5.09
N LEU A 58 11.13 -8.12 -4.46
CA LEU A 58 11.79 -8.02 -3.16
C LEU A 58 13.28 -7.69 -3.32
N ASP A 59 13.79 -6.87 -2.40
CA ASP A 59 15.23 -6.65 -2.25
C ASP A 59 15.76 -7.65 -1.23
N ALA A 60 16.59 -8.61 -1.68
CA ALA A 60 17.16 -9.65 -0.82
C ALA A 60 18.03 -9.11 0.33
N ARG A 61 18.43 -7.83 0.31
CA ARG A 61 19.24 -7.21 1.37
C ARG A 61 18.41 -6.45 2.40
N ARG A 62 17.10 -6.35 2.22
CA ARG A 62 16.24 -5.52 3.07
C ARG A 62 14.98 -6.28 3.47
N ASP A 63 14.64 -6.16 4.75
CA ASP A 63 13.36 -6.67 5.23
C ASP A 63 12.21 -5.85 4.65
N ASN A 64 11.23 -6.53 4.06
CA ASN A 64 10.00 -5.90 3.60
C ASN A 64 8.88 -6.08 4.63
N VAL A 65 8.91 -5.23 5.65
CA VAL A 65 7.95 -5.27 6.75
C VAL A 65 6.88 -4.18 6.61
N LEU A 66 5.63 -4.59 6.81
CA LEU A 66 4.52 -3.69 7.04
C LEU A 66 4.38 -3.45 8.54
N VAL A 67 4.46 -2.20 8.98
CA VAL A 67 4.32 -1.83 10.39
C VAL A 67 2.98 -1.13 10.63
N SER A 68 2.33 -1.43 11.75
CA SER A 68 1.25 -0.62 12.29
C SER A 68 1.63 -0.11 13.66
N VAL A 69 1.37 1.17 13.91
CA VAL A 69 1.56 1.81 15.21
C VAL A 69 0.20 2.24 15.74
N SER A 70 -0.07 2.00 17.01
CA SER A 70 -1.28 2.46 17.69
C SER A 70 -0.92 3.08 19.05
N PRO A 71 -1.38 4.31 19.34
CA PRO A 71 -1.25 4.89 20.67
C PRO A 71 -2.16 4.16 21.67
N GLY A 72 -1.62 3.88 22.85
CA GLY A 72 -2.35 3.49 24.06
C GLY A 72 -2.69 4.70 24.93
N LYS A 73 -3.08 4.46 26.19
CA LYS A 73 -3.29 5.54 27.17
C LYS A 73 -1.96 6.16 27.61
N ASP A 74 -1.03 5.29 28.00
CA ASP A 74 0.29 5.65 28.55
C ASP A 74 1.41 4.83 27.87
N SER A 75 1.13 4.26 26.70
CA SER A 75 2.01 3.34 25.98
C SER A 75 1.76 3.38 24.47
N TRP A 76 2.53 2.61 23.71
CA TRP A 76 2.46 2.50 22.27
C TRP A 76 2.52 1.04 21.83
N GLY A 77 1.51 0.61 21.09
CA GLY A 77 1.52 -0.69 20.43
C GLY A 77 2.12 -0.61 19.04
N LEU A 78 3.06 -1.50 18.75
CA LEU A 78 3.60 -1.74 17.43
C LEU A 78 3.28 -3.17 17.01
N ALA A 79 2.85 -3.36 15.77
CA ALA A 79 2.76 -4.67 15.16
C ALA A 79 3.44 -4.63 13.80
N TRP A 80 4.20 -5.66 13.44
CA TRP A 80 4.79 -5.73 12.11
C TRP A 80 4.74 -7.13 11.52
N LEU A 81 4.52 -7.15 10.21
CA LEU A 81 4.35 -8.35 9.41
C LEU A 81 5.31 -8.32 8.23
N GLU A 82 6.06 -9.40 8.05
CA GLU A 82 6.77 -9.68 6.81
C GLU A 82 5.99 -10.74 6.03
N LEU A 83 5.42 -10.35 4.89
CA LEU A 83 4.50 -11.21 4.13
C LEU A 83 5.21 -12.36 3.40
N SER A 84 6.45 -12.15 2.95
CA SER A 84 7.25 -13.17 2.26
C SER A 84 7.61 -14.36 3.16
N SER A 85 7.92 -14.10 4.43
CA SER A 85 8.34 -15.11 5.41
C SER A 85 7.22 -15.56 6.35
N GLY A 86 6.12 -14.79 6.42
CA GLY A 86 5.04 -15.00 7.39
C GLY A 86 5.39 -14.58 8.83
N ARG A 87 6.53 -13.91 9.05
CA ARG A 87 6.94 -13.45 10.39
C ARG A 87 6.03 -12.32 10.86
N PHE A 88 5.36 -12.54 11.99
CA PHE A 88 4.48 -11.58 12.64
C PHE A 88 4.93 -11.33 14.06
N ASN A 89 5.06 -10.06 14.43
CA ASN A 89 5.53 -9.64 15.74
C ASN A 89 4.66 -8.50 16.28
N VAL A 90 4.60 -8.41 17.60
CA VAL A 90 3.91 -7.35 18.34
C VAL A 90 4.80 -6.91 19.49
N LEU A 91 4.81 -5.61 19.77
CA LEU A 91 5.58 -4.99 20.84
C LEU A 91 4.76 -3.86 21.46
N GLU A 92 4.88 -3.67 22.77
CA GLU A 92 4.39 -2.50 23.48
C GLU A 92 5.57 -1.76 24.09
N VAL A 93 5.60 -0.44 23.95
CA VAL A 93 6.65 0.43 24.50
C VAL A 93 6.01 1.57 25.29
N GLU A 94 6.73 2.09 26.28
CA GLU A 94 6.16 3.05 27.24
C GLU A 94 6.25 4.50 26.73
N SER A 95 7.22 4.79 25.85
CA SER A 95 7.49 6.15 25.38
C SER A 95 7.43 6.32 23.86
N GLU A 96 7.12 7.54 23.42
CA GLU A 96 7.19 7.89 21.98
C GLU A 96 8.61 7.75 21.44
N ALA A 97 9.63 8.01 22.27
CA ALA A 97 11.03 7.86 21.90
C ALA A 97 11.39 6.39 21.59
N GLU A 98 10.92 5.44 22.40
CA GLU A 98 11.09 4.00 22.14
C GLU A 98 10.35 3.57 20.87
N MET A 99 9.13 4.05 20.67
CA MET A 99 8.36 3.77 19.45
C MET A 99 9.10 4.26 18.20
N LEU A 100 9.65 5.48 18.22
CA LEU A 100 10.46 6.03 17.13
C LEU A 100 11.77 5.25 16.93
N ALA A 101 12.39 4.78 18.01
CA ALA A 101 13.59 3.94 17.95
C ALA A 101 13.29 2.62 17.22
N GLU A 102 12.16 1.97 17.53
CA GLU A 102 11.72 0.74 16.88
C GLU A 102 11.35 0.95 15.41
N LEU A 103 10.64 2.04 15.07
CA LEU A 103 10.38 2.40 13.68
C LEU A 103 11.67 2.64 12.89
N THR A 104 12.67 3.27 13.52
CA THR A 104 13.98 3.52 12.90
C THR A 104 14.75 2.21 12.69
N ARG A 105 14.71 1.31 13.67
CA ARG A 105 15.34 -0.02 13.60
C ARG A 105 14.73 -0.88 12.48
N LEU A 106 13.41 -0.90 12.38
CA LEU A 106 12.67 -1.67 11.38
C LEU A 106 12.77 -1.06 9.97
N SER A 107 12.92 0.27 9.87
CA SER A 107 13.01 1.01 8.60
C SER A 107 11.97 0.57 7.56
N PRO A 108 10.67 0.55 7.93
CA PRO A 108 9.65 -0.07 7.10
C PRO A 108 9.42 0.70 5.80
N PRO A 109 9.24 0.03 4.65
CA PRO A 109 8.85 0.68 3.40
C PRO A 109 7.40 1.21 3.43
N SER A 110 6.56 0.70 4.35
CA SER A 110 5.21 1.22 4.56
C SER A 110 4.80 1.04 6.02
N TYR A 111 4.09 2.03 6.55
CA TYR A 111 3.56 1.96 7.91
C TYR A 111 2.15 2.55 7.99
N TRP A 112 1.38 2.06 8.95
CA TRP A 112 0.00 2.44 9.21
C TRP A 112 -0.14 3.00 10.62
N TYR A 113 -1.07 3.93 10.81
CA TYR A 113 -1.43 4.49 12.10
C TYR A 113 -2.93 4.82 12.12
N PRO A 114 -3.57 4.81 13.29
CA PRO A 114 -4.98 5.14 13.41
C PRO A 114 -5.21 6.60 13.05
N LYS A 115 -6.29 6.88 12.33
CA LYS A 115 -6.64 8.24 11.91
C LYS A 115 -6.76 9.24 13.08
N ALA A 116 -7.21 8.78 14.25
CA ALA A 116 -7.33 9.61 15.44
C ALA A 116 -5.96 10.16 15.90
N TRP A 117 -4.88 9.46 15.55
CA TRP A 117 -3.52 9.91 15.73
C TRP A 117 -3.12 10.86 14.60
N ARG A 118 -2.80 12.10 14.96
CA ARG A 118 -2.23 13.07 14.03
C ARG A 118 -0.72 12.90 14.05
N TYR A 119 -0.12 12.55 12.91
CA TYR A 119 1.33 12.38 12.82
C TYR A 119 2.03 13.62 13.40
N PRO A 120 2.96 13.48 14.35
CA PRO A 120 3.79 14.60 14.77
C PRO A 120 4.64 14.97 13.55
N THR A 121 4.24 16.02 12.84
CA THR A 121 5.05 16.56 11.74
C THR A 121 6.42 16.88 12.32
N PRO A 122 7.52 16.24 11.85
CA PRO A 122 8.84 16.59 12.30
C PRO A 122 9.04 18.05 11.91
N GLY A 123 9.28 18.89 12.92
CA GLY A 123 9.57 20.30 12.70
C GLY A 123 10.71 20.47 11.69
N ARG A 124 10.38 21.08 10.55
CA ARG A 124 11.26 21.74 9.56
C ARG A 124 12.21 20.86 8.72
N LYS A 125 11.91 20.89 7.42
CA LYS A 125 12.85 21.17 6.30
C LYS A 125 14.08 20.26 6.12
N SER A 126 13.88 18.94 6.06
CA SER A 126 14.75 18.11 5.23
C SER A 126 13.92 17.48 4.11
N ALA A 127 14.21 17.88 2.87
CA ALA A 127 13.56 17.34 1.66
C ALA A 127 13.67 15.80 1.57
N ALA A 128 14.62 15.19 2.28
CA ALA A 128 14.84 13.74 2.33
C ALA A 128 13.82 12.97 3.17
N CYS A 129 13.06 13.65 4.05
CA CYS A 129 12.02 13.02 4.87
C CYS A 129 10.63 13.19 4.23
N ALA A 130 10.37 14.32 3.59
CA ALA A 130 9.16 14.54 2.79
C ALA A 130 9.06 13.56 1.60
N ALA A 131 10.19 13.19 0.99
CA ALA A 131 10.24 12.19 -0.08
C ALA A 131 9.93 10.76 0.39
N ARG A 132 10.07 10.46 1.69
CA ARG A 132 9.72 9.15 2.29
C ARG A 132 8.28 9.08 2.80
N ALA A 133 7.56 10.19 2.82
CA ALA A 133 6.16 10.25 3.24
C ALA A 133 5.18 9.68 2.19
N SER A 134 5.62 9.36 0.97
CA SER A 134 4.75 8.75 -0.06
C SER A 134 4.22 7.37 0.31
N GLY A 135 4.87 6.63 1.21
CA GLY A 135 4.42 5.31 1.71
C GLY A 135 3.45 5.37 2.90
N CYS A 136 3.03 6.57 3.31
CA CYS A 136 2.22 6.82 4.50
C CYS A 136 0.72 6.62 4.18
N LEU A 137 0.19 5.42 4.39
CA LEU A 137 -1.23 5.12 4.21
C LEU A 137 -1.97 5.27 5.55
N THR A 138 -2.90 6.22 5.62
CA THR A 138 -3.87 6.29 6.72
C THR A 138 -4.93 5.22 6.53
N TRP A 139 -5.11 4.33 7.51
CA TRP A 139 -6.19 3.35 7.44
C TRP A 139 -7.55 4.00 7.71
N ARG A 140 -8.49 3.73 6.81
CA ARG A 140 -9.91 3.87 7.05
C ARG A 140 -10.45 2.48 7.33
N ALA A 141 -10.75 2.16 8.59
CA ALA A 141 -11.62 1.03 8.87
C ALA A 141 -13.00 1.35 8.29
N LEU A 142 -13.35 0.74 7.17
CA LEU A 142 -14.71 0.70 6.66
C LEU A 142 -15.27 -0.69 7.02
N PRO A 143 -16.54 -0.77 7.47
CA PRO A 143 -17.17 -2.07 7.71
C PRO A 143 -17.10 -2.91 6.45
N ALA A 144 -16.87 -4.21 6.61
CA ALA A 144 -16.48 -5.20 5.61
C ALA A 144 -17.33 -5.23 4.31
N ALA A 145 -18.48 -4.58 4.28
CA ALA A 145 -19.35 -4.47 3.10
C ALA A 145 -19.19 -3.18 2.26
N SER A 146 -18.29 -2.24 2.62
CA SER A 146 -18.27 -0.91 1.97
C SER A 146 -16.87 -0.36 1.61
N ALA A 147 -15.83 -1.19 1.75
CA ALA A 147 -14.43 -0.81 1.53
C ALA A 147 -14.05 -0.47 0.07
N ILE A 148 -14.98 -0.56 -0.86
CA ILE A 148 -14.78 -0.17 -2.25
C ILE A 148 -14.97 1.36 -2.44
N SER A 149 -15.65 2.11 -1.58
CA SER A 149 -16.18 3.40 -2.07
C SER A 149 -15.27 4.66 -2.01
N LEU A 150 -14.13 4.70 -1.30
CA LEU A 150 -13.48 6.01 -1.01
C LEU A 150 -12.21 6.38 -1.78
N LYS A 151 -11.68 5.50 -2.63
CA LYS A 151 -10.87 5.89 -3.82
C LYS A 151 -11.64 5.70 -5.14
N TYR A 152 -12.86 5.18 -5.09
CA TYR A 152 -13.64 4.93 -6.31
C TYR A 152 -14.23 6.19 -6.94
N ARG A 153 -14.39 7.31 -6.23
CA ARG A 153 -14.89 8.55 -6.87
C ARG A 153 -13.88 9.20 -7.84
N THR A 154 -12.58 8.93 -7.69
CA THR A 154 -11.55 9.41 -8.63
C THR A 154 -11.06 8.33 -9.60
N TYR A 155 -11.05 7.05 -9.23
CA TYR A 155 -10.62 5.97 -10.12
C TYR A 155 -11.74 5.31 -10.94
N ALA A 156 -13.01 5.31 -10.49
CA ALA A 156 -14.12 4.91 -11.36
C ALA A 156 -14.33 5.90 -12.51
N ALA A 157 -13.92 7.17 -12.33
CA ALA A 157 -13.88 8.15 -13.42
C ALA A 157 -12.79 7.85 -14.47
N LEU A 158 -11.73 7.11 -14.11
CA LEU A 158 -10.68 6.69 -15.03
C LEU A 158 -11.06 5.37 -15.72
N ALA A 159 -11.58 4.39 -14.99
CA ALA A 159 -12.07 3.13 -15.56
C ALA A 159 -13.27 3.33 -16.52
N ALA A 160 -14.16 4.30 -16.25
CA ALA A 160 -15.24 4.67 -17.17
C ALA A 160 -14.78 5.48 -18.39
N ARG A 161 -13.54 6.02 -18.39
CA ARG A 161 -12.95 6.77 -19.51
C ARG A 161 -12.09 5.93 -20.45
N ILE A 162 -11.86 4.65 -20.14
CA ILE A 162 -11.23 3.66 -21.04
C ILE A 162 -12.32 2.87 -21.80
N SER A 163 -13.52 3.45 -21.96
CA SER A 163 -14.48 3.01 -22.98
C SER A 163 -14.06 3.66 -24.31
N PRO A 164 -13.64 2.91 -25.34
CA PRO A 164 -13.56 3.47 -26.68
C PRO A 164 -14.98 3.86 -27.07
N ARG A 165 -15.26 5.16 -27.15
CA ARG A 165 -16.42 5.64 -27.90
C ARG A 165 -16.17 5.20 -29.35
N ARG A 166 -17.03 4.30 -29.85
CA ARG A 166 -17.43 4.38 -31.26
C ARG A 166 -18.17 5.69 -31.47
#